data_AF-A0A445BN38-F1
#
_entry.id   AF-A0A445BN38-F1
#
_cell.length_a   1.000
_cell.length_b   1.000
_cell.length_c   1.000
_cell.angle_alpha   90.00
_cell.angle_beta   90.00
_cell.angle_gamma   90.00
#
_symmetry.space_group_name_H-M   'P 1'
#
loop_
_entity.id
_entity.type
_entity.pdbx_description
1 polymer ?
#
loop_
_entity_poly.entity_id
_entity_poly.type
_entity_poly.pdbx_seq_one_letter_code
_entity_poly.pdbx_strand_id
1 'polypeptide(L)'
;MDPNDLMKLKKQIEIRCFGDTTAFCFRSNELVEVTKMCREMKRMVPEILEVEVDPKGGPGIVEAAMRVYAEKKESMVEVLQVMQGIEAAMKRFFFGYK
;
A
#
# COMPACT_ATOMS: atom_id res chain seq x y z
N MET A 1 -12.09 20.20 3.88
CA MET A 1 -12.65 20.67 5.16
C MET A 1 -12.26 22.12 5.31
N ASP A 2 -13.21 23.03 5.59
CA ASP A 2 -12.90 24.43 5.89
C ASP A 2 -12.19 24.50 7.26
N PRO A 3 -11.07 25.24 7.41
CA PRO A 3 -10.43 25.49 8.70
C PRO A 3 -11.40 25.93 9.81
N ASN A 4 -12.43 26.71 9.48
CA ASN A 4 -13.43 27.16 10.45
C ASN A 4 -14.33 26.03 10.97
N ASP A 5 -14.66 25.07 10.10
CA ASP A 5 -15.44 23.89 10.48
C ASP A 5 -14.63 22.98 11.42
N LEU A 6 -13.33 22.84 11.16
CA LEU A 6 -12.42 22.07 12.02
C LEU A 6 -12.33 22.65 13.43
N MET A 7 -12.30 23.98 13.56
CA MET A 7 -12.21 24.65 14.87
C MET A 7 -13.50 24.51 15.69
N LYS A 8 -14.67 24.57 15.04
CA LYS A 8 -15.96 24.30 15.71
C LYS A 8 -16.02 22.84 16.16
N LEU A 9 -15.61 21.92 15.30
CA LEU A 9 -15.61 20.49 15.58
C LEU A 9 -14.66 20.12 16.72
N LYS A 10 -13.45 20.70 16.74
CA LYS A 10 -12.46 20.48 17.82
C LYS A 10 -13.00 20.86 19.20
N LYS A 11 -13.78 21.95 19.28
CA LYS A 11 -14.44 22.37 20.53
C LYS A 11 -15.55 21.40 20.96
N GLN A 12 -16.28 20.82 20.00
CA GLN A 12 -17.38 19.90 20.28
C GLN A 12 -16.93 18.49 20.68
N ILE A 13 -15.84 18.00 20.10
CA ILE A 13 -15.41 16.60 20.29
C ILE A 13 -14.41 16.45 21.46
N GLU A 14 -14.08 17.53 22.19
CA GLU A 14 -12.96 17.53 23.17
C GLU A 14 -11.76 16.75 22.62
N ILE A 15 -11.30 17.06 21.38
CA ILE A 15 -10.14 16.37 20.82
C ILE A 15 -8.95 16.74 21.70
N ARG A 16 -8.68 15.91 22.71
CA ARG A 16 -7.46 15.95 23.50
C ARG A 16 -6.39 15.58 22.50
N CYS A 17 -5.63 16.58 22.08
CA CYS A 17 -4.31 16.34 21.51
C CYS A 17 -3.49 15.67 22.62
N PHE A 18 -3.63 14.34 22.77
CA PHE A 18 -2.59 13.55 23.39
C PHE A 18 -1.33 13.91 22.61
N GLY A 19 -0.29 14.39 23.28
CA GLY A 19 0.95 14.90 22.67
C GLY A 19 1.74 13.85 21.86
N ASP A 20 1.12 12.72 21.55
CA ASP A 20 1.61 11.71 20.65
C ASP A 20 1.30 12.12 19.21
N THR A 21 2.37 12.27 18.43
CA THR A 21 2.38 12.56 16.99
C THR A 21 1.78 11.45 16.11
N THR A 22 1.15 10.43 16.68
CA THR A 22 0.61 9.27 15.95
C THR A 22 -0.88 9.12 16.21
N ALA A 23 -1.71 9.22 15.15
CA ALA A 23 -3.12 8.85 15.27
C ALA A 23 -3.26 7.41 15.75
N PHE A 24 -4.33 7.16 16.51
CA PHE A 24 -4.65 5.87 17.10
C PHE A 24 -4.61 4.71 16.09
N CYS A 25 -5.04 4.95 14.85
CA CYS A 25 -4.98 3.95 13.78
C CYS A 25 -3.55 3.49 13.44
N PHE A 26 -2.52 4.33 13.59
CA PHE A 26 -1.11 3.95 13.37
C PHE A 26 -0.47 3.20 14.53
N ARG A 27 -1.20 3.02 15.65
CA ARG A 27 -0.79 2.15 16.77
C ARG A 27 -1.38 0.75 16.68
N SER A 28 -2.26 0.49 15.72
CA SER A 28 -2.81 -0.85 15.49
C SER A 28 -1.68 -1.80 15.06
N ASN A 29 -1.49 -2.87 15.84
CA ASN A 29 -0.55 -3.94 15.50
C ASN A 29 -0.95 -4.62 14.19
N GLU A 30 -2.26 -4.75 13.95
CA GLU A 30 -2.84 -5.31 12.74
C GLU A 30 -2.47 -4.46 11.51
N LEU A 31 -2.55 -3.12 11.61
CA LEU A 31 -2.14 -2.25 10.51
C LEU A 31 -0.63 -2.35 10.22
N VAL A 32 0.18 -2.47 11.27
CA VAL A 32 1.63 -2.70 11.13
C VAL A 32 1.90 -4.03 10.43
N GLU A 33 1.18 -5.09 10.80
CA GLU A 33 1.30 -6.40 10.20
C GLU A 33 0.86 -6.42 8.73
N VAL A 34 -0.29 -5.84 8.40
CA VAL A 34 -0.75 -5.68 7.00
C VAL A 34 0.26 -4.89 6.17
N THR A 35 0.89 -3.86 6.75
CA THR A 35 1.96 -3.10 6.09
C THR A 35 3.19 -3.95 5.82
N LYS A 36 3.58 -4.83 6.75
CA LYS A 36 4.68 -5.79 6.55
C LYS A 36 4.33 -6.79 5.45
N MET A 37 3.14 -7.37 5.49
CA MET A 37 2.66 -8.31 4.47
C MET A 37 2.67 -7.68 3.07
N CYS A 38 2.27 -6.41 2.95
CA CYS A 38 2.36 -5.69 1.67
C CYS A 38 3.79 -5.52 1.14
N ARG A 39 4.79 -5.40 2.03
CA ARG A 39 6.21 -5.35 1.62
C ARG A 39 6.70 -6.71 1.16
N GLU A 40 6.35 -7.77 1.88
CA GLU A 40 6.70 -9.15 1.50
C GLU A 40 6.04 -9.56 0.18
N MET A 41 4.80 -9.12 -0.06
CA MET A 41 4.09 -9.33 -1.31
C MET A 41 4.88 -8.86 -2.54
N LYS A 42 5.57 -7.72 -2.46
CA LYS A 42 6.43 -7.25 -3.56
C LYS A 42 7.61 -8.17 -3.85
N ARG A 43 8.13 -8.87 -2.84
CA ARG A 43 9.25 -9.79 -3.00
C ARG A 43 8.85 -11.09 -3.68
N MET A 44 7.55 -11.43 -3.67
CA MET A 44 7.02 -12.59 -4.38
C MET A 44 6.79 -12.34 -5.87
N VAL A 45 6.74 -11.07 -6.32
CA VAL A 45 6.49 -10.72 -7.73
C VAL A 45 7.50 -11.39 -8.69
N PRO A 46 8.83 -11.37 -8.43
CA PRO A 46 9.80 -12.11 -9.24
C PRO A 46 9.50 -13.61 -9.42
N GLU A 47 9.12 -14.27 -8.34
CA GLU A 47 8.81 -15.70 -8.32
C GLU A 47 7.56 -15.99 -9.15
N ILE A 48 6.52 -15.17 -9.00
CA ILE A 48 5.30 -15.24 -9.81
C ILE A 48 5.62 -15.02 -11.29
N LEU A 49 6.53 -14.09 -11.59
CA LEU A 49 7.00 -13.79 -12.94
C LEU A 49 7.96 -14.85 -13.51
N GLU A 50 8.39 -15.83 -12.71
CA GLU A 50 9.42 -16.81 -13.04
C GLU A 50 10.72 -16.16 -13.57
N VAL A 51 11.07 -15.00 -13.02
CA VAL A 51 12.26 -14.24 -13.41
C VAL A 51 13.20 -14.08 -12.24
N GLU A 52 14.46 -14.40 -12.49
CA GLU A 52 15.55 -14.10 -11.58
C GLU A 52 15.86 -12.61 -11.67
N VAL A 53 15.80 -11.90 -10.55
CA VAL A 53 16.02 -10.45 -10.55
C VAL A 53 16.88 -10.00 -9.39
N ASP A 54 17.66 -8.96 -9.68
CA ASP A 54 18.33 -8.15 -8.69
C ASP A 54 17.31 -7.63 -7.66
N PRO A 55 17.59 -7.73 -6.34
CA PRO A 55 16.73 -7.24 -5.26
C PRO A 55 16.29 -5.76 -5.40
N LYS A 56 16.93 -4.97 -6.28
CA LYS A 56 16.51 -3.59 -6.60
C LYS A 56 15.43 -3.47 -7.66
N GLY A 57 14.99 -4.55 -8.29
CA GLY A 57 13.91 -4.55 -9.28
C GLY A 57 14.30 -3.86 -10.58
N GLY A 58 15.23 -4.48 -11.32
CA GLY A 58 15.72 -3.97 -12.60
C GLY A 58 14.71 -4.08 -13.76
N PRO A 59 15.12 -3.63 -14.97
CA PRO A 59 14.28 -3.63 -16.18
C PRO A 59 13.61 -4.98 -16.49
N GLY A 60 14.25 -6.10 -16.11
CA GLY A 60 13.75 -7.45 -16.35
C GLY A 60 12.37 -7.77 -15.73
N ILE A 61 12.03 -7.20 -14.55
CA ILE A 61 10.68 -7.41 -13.96
C ILE A 61 9.62 -6.77 -14.83
N VAL A 62 9.89 -5.56 -15.34
CA VAL A 62 8.91 -4.80 -16.12
C VAL A 62 8.66 -5.51 -17.45
N GLU A 63 9.71 -5.95 -18.11
CA GLU A 63 9.61 -6.71 -19.36
C GLU A 63 8.86 -8.04 -19.17
N ALA A 64 9.15 -8.76 -18.10
CA ALA A 64 8.46 -10.01 -17.76
C ALA A 64 6.98 -9.79 -17.47
N ALA A 65 6.64 -8.76 -16.69
CA ALA A 65 5.26 -8.38 -16.45
C ALA A 65 4.56 -8.01 -17.75
N MET A 66 5.18 -7.19 -18.61
CA MET A 66 4.60 -6.82 -19.92
C MET A 66 4.35 -8.04 -20.81
N ARG A 67 5.26 -9.02 -20.81
CA ARG A 67 5.09 -10.28 -21.54
C ARG A 67 3.86 -11.04 -21.05
N VAL A 68 3.63 -11.11 -19.75
CA VAL A 68 2.49 -11.80 -19.14
C VAL A 68 1.16 -11.17 -19.53
N TYR A 69 1.12 -9.83 -19.59
CA TYR A 69 -0.02 -9.10 -20.12
C TYR A 69 -0.23 -9.34 -21.62
N ALA A 70 0.84 -9.39 -22.41
CA ALA A 70 0.77 -9.63 -23.85
C ALA A 70 0.34 -11.08 -24.20
N GLU A 71 0.83 -12.06 -23.44
CA GLU A 71 0.51 -13.48 -23.58
C GLU A 71 -0.85 -13.86 -22.97
N LYS A 72 -1.54 -12.91 -22.31
CA LYS A 72 -2.83 -13.11 -21.64
C LYS A 72 -2.84 -14.32 -20.70
N LYS A 73 -1.80 -14.45 -19.88
CA LYS A 73 -1.77 -15.43 -18.78
C LYS A 73 -2.73 -14.97 -17.68
N GLU A 74 -4.03 -15.22 -17.86
CA GLU A 74 -5.12 -14.65 -17.06
C GLU A 74 -4.93 -14.80 -15.56
N SER A 75 -4.63 -16.01 -15.07
CA SER A 75 -4.43 -16.26 -13.63
C SER A 75 -3.30 -15.41 -13.03
N MET A 76 -2.23 -15.21 -13.78
CA MET A 76 -1.07 -14.45 -13.35
C MET A 76 -1.32 -12.94 -13.42
N VAL A 77 -2.05 -12.49 -14.44
CA VAL A 77 -2.53 -11.12 -14.56
C VAL A 77 -3.43 -10.75 -13.37
N GLU A 78 -4.40 -11.61 -13.03
CA GLU A 78 -5.29 -11.39 -11.89
C GLU A 78 -4.52 -11.22 -10.58
N VAL A 79 -3.56 -12.12 -10.31
CA VAL A 79 -2.72 -12.03 -9.11
C VAL A 79 -1.94 -10.72 -9.07
N LEU A 80 -1.28 -10.34 -10.16
CA LEU A 80 -0.51 -9.08 -10.23
C LEU A 80 -1.41 -7.85 -10.04
N GLN A 81 -2.61 -7.84 -10.62
CA GLN A 81 -3.57 -6.76 -10.47
C GLN A 81 -4.07 -6.63 -9.03
N VAL A 82 -4.37 -7.74 -8.36
CA VAL A 82 -4.76 -7.75 -6.94
C VAL A 82 -3.62 -7.19 -6.07
N MET A 83 -2.37 -7.63 -6.29
CA MET A 83 -1.21 -7.13 -5.55
C MET A 83 -1.02 -5.61 -5.74
N GLN A 84 -1.16 -5.11 -6.97
CA GLN A 84 -1.12 -3.68 -7.27
C GLN A 84 -2.27 -2.91 -6.58
N GLY A 85 -3.48 -3.48 -6.57
CA GLY A 85 -4.65 -2.90 -5.91
C GLY A 85 -4.45 -2.73 -4.41
N ILE A 86 -3.93 -3.76 -3.74
CA ILE A 86 -3.60 -3.73 -2.31
C ILE A 86 -2.54 -2.65 -2.03
N GLU A 87 -1.46 -2.59 -2.82
CA GLU A 87 -0.43 -1.56 -2.66
C GLU A 87 -0.99 -0.14 -2.83
N ALA A 88 -1.82 0.07 -3.86
CA ALA A 88 -2.44 1.36 -4.12
C ALA A 88 -3.37 1.79 -2.98
N ALA A 89 -4.17 0.86 -2.44
CA ALA A 89 -5.04 1.12 -1.30
C ALA A 89 -4.23 1.52 -0.05
N MET A 90 -3.15 0.79 0.24
CA MET A 90 -2.26 1.09 1.36
C MET A 90 -1.61 2.46 1.20
N LYS A 91 -1.06 2.76 0.02
CA LYS A 91 -0.50 4.09 -0.27
C LYS A 91 -1.54 5.18 -0.05
N ARG A 92 -2.76 5.03 -0.57
CA ARG A 92 -3.84 6.01 -0.37
C ARG A 92 -4.19 6.20 1.11
N PHE A 93 -4.24 5.12 1.88
CA PHE A 93 -4.48 5.19 3.32
C PHE A 93 -3.40 6.01 4.04
N PHE A 94 -2.12 5.72 3.79
CA PHE A 94 -1.00 6.40 4.46
C PHE A 94 -0.78 7.84 3.95
N PHE A 95 -0.92 8.10 2.65
CA PHE A 95 -0.73 9.44 2.07
C PHE A 95 -1.95 10.34 2.26
N GLY A 96 -3.17 9.80 2.29
CA GLY A 96 -4.38 10.58 2.58
C GLY A 96 -4.45 11.03 4.05
N TYR A 97 -3.64 10.44 4.92
CA TYR A 97 -3.50 10.86 6.31
C TYR A 97 -2.45 11.97 6.54
N LYS A 98 -1.43 12.06 5.67
CA LYS A 98 -0.40 13.11 5.75
C LYS A 98 -0.94 14.46 5.28
#